data_AF-A0A3M9X303-F1
#
_entry.id   AF-A0A3M9X303-F1
#
_cell.length_a   1.000
_cell.length_b   1.000
_cell.length_c   1.000
_cell.angle_alpha   90.00
_cell.angle_beta   90.00
_cell.angle_gamma   90.00
#
_symmetry.space_group_name_H-M   'P 1'
#
loop_
_entity.id
_entity.type
_entity.pdbx_description
1 polymer ?
#
loop_
_entity_poly.entity_id
_entity_poly.type
_entity_poly.pdbx_seq_one_letter_code
_entity_poly.pdbx_strand_id
1 'polypeptide(L)' 'MEVEMAEPIERIFHGEFSKDEVLAWIDETLDFNPKLIPKGINVSNRIHEMGIGDKYRDVKIAADPQLWPDDTVRIVFDAE' A
#
# COMPACT_ATOMS: atom_id res chain seq x y z
N MET A 1 9.66 9.09 -30.58
CA MET A 1 8.97 8.04 -29.81
C MET A 1 9.13 8.45 -28.36
N GLU A 2 8.19 9.25 -27.86
CA GLU A 2 8.04 9.43 -26.43
C GLU A 2 7.49 8.10 -25.92
N VAL A 3 8.34 7.36 -25.21
CA VAL A 3 7.85 6.29 -24.34
C VAL A 3 7.08 7.00 -23.25
N GLU A 4 5.75 6.98 -23.37
CA GLU A 4 4.87 7.27 -22.25
C GLU A 4 5.17 6.19 -21.21
N MET A 5 6.14 6.47 -20.34
CA MET A 5 6.38 5.68 -19.14
C MET A 5 5.10 5.81 -18.33
N ALA A 6 4.25 4.79 -18.37
CA ALA A 6 3.04 4.77 -17.58
C ALA A 6 3.43 5.00 -16.11
N GLU A 7 2.91 6.07 -15.51
CA GLU A 7 3.28 6.45 -14.14
C GLU A 7 2.75 5.39 -13.18
N PRO A 8 3.56 4.90 -12.22
CA PRO A 8 3.11 3.90 -11.26
C PRO A 8 1.86 4.40 -10.54
N ILE A 9 0.84 3.54 -10.47
CA ILE A 9 -0.44 3.90 -9.85
C ILE A 9 -0.30 3.73 -8.35
N GLU A 10 -0.48 4.81 -7.60
CA GLU A 10 -0.43 4.77 -6.14
C GLU A 10 -1.83 4.93 -5.55
N ARG A 11 -2.12 4.14 -4.53
CA ARG A 11 -3.31 4.28 -3.68
C ARG A 11 -2.85 4.55 -2.27
N ILE A 12 -3.29 5.67 -1.71
CA ILE A 12 -2.86 6.14 -0.40
C ILE A 12 -4.08 6.26 0.51
N PHE A 13 -3.93 5.80 1.73
CA PHE A 13 -4.92 5.88 2.79
C PHE A 13 -4.27 6.47 4.02
N HIS A 14 -4.84 7.58 4.53
CA HIS A 14 -4.27 8.35 5.64
C HIS A 14 -5.32 8.56 6.74
N GLY A 15 -4.92 8.45 8.00
CA GLY A 15 -5.81 8.63 9.16
C GLY A 15 -5.49 7.67 10.30
N GLU A 16 -6.21 7.80 11.42
CA GLU A 16 -6.06 6.91 12.56
C GLU A 16 -6.84 5.61 12.31
N PHE A 17 -6.13 4.50 12.12
CA PHE A 17 -6.75 3.21 11.82
C PHE A 17 -6.24 2.10 12.74
N SER A 18 -7.12 1.14 12.97
CA SER A 18 -6.77 -0.14 13.59
C SER A 18 -6.07 -1.06 12.57
N LYS A 19 -5.37 -2.08 13.06
CA LYS A 19 -4.75 -3.09 12.19
C LYS A 19 -5.77 -3.75 11.24
N ASP A 20 -6.95 -4.10 11.75
CA ASP A 20 -8.01 -4.72 10.94
C ASP A 20 -8.53 -3.79 9.85
N GLU A 21 -8.62 -2.48 10.13
CA GLU A 21 -9.04 -1.47 9.14
C GLU A 21 -8.00 -1.31 8.03
N VAL A 22 -6.71 -1.28 8.39
CA VAL A 22 -5.60 -1.27 7.43
C VAL A 22 -5.66 -2.50 6.52
N LEU A 23 -5.84 -3.69 7.09
CA LEU A 23 -5.92 -4.93 6.32
C LEU A 23 -7.16 -4.96 5.42
N ALA A 24 -8.32 -4.53 5.93
CA ALA A 24 -9.56 -4.45 5.15
C ALA A 24 -9.43 -3.47 3.98
N TRP A 25 -8.80 -2.31 4.20
CA TRP A 25 -8.57 -1.34 3.13
C TRP A 25 -7.58 -1.86 2.08
N ILE A 26 -6.51 -2.55 2.50
CA ILE A 26 -5.60 -3.22 1.56
C ILE A 26 -6.35 -4.24 0.72
N ASP A 27 -7.17 -5.07 1.35
CA ASP A 27 -7.99 -6.08 0.69
C ASP A 27 -8.91 -5.46 -0.36
N GLU A 28 -9.71 -4.46 0.04
CA GLU A 28 -10.65 -3.75 -0.82
C GLU A 28 -9.91 -3.08 -2.00
N THR A 29 -8.76 -2.47 -1.74
CA THR A 29 -7.99 -1.80 -2.78
C THR A 29 -7.43 -2.80 -3.80
N LEU A 30 -6.96 -3.97 -3.37
CA LEU A 30 -6.51 -5.01 -4.28
C LEU A 30 -7.68 -5.60 -5.09
N ASP A 31 -8.82 -5.85 -4.45
CA ASP A 31 -10.02 -6.38 -5.11
C ASP A 31 -10.64 -5.39 -6.11
N PHE A 32 -10.59 -4.07 -5.82
CA PHE A 32 -11.09 -3.02 -6.72
C PHE A 32 -10.18 -2.79 -7.93
N ASN A 33 -8.91 -3.22 -7.86
CA ASN A 33 -7.93 -3.04 -8.92
C ASN A 33 -7.40 -4.40 -9.45
N PRO A 34 -8.26 -5.32 -9.92
CA PRO A 34 -7.86 -6.68 -10.28
C PRO A 34 -6.98 -6.76 -11.54
N LYS A 35 -6.94 -5.66 -12.31
CA LYS A 35 -6.11 -5.52 -13.51
C LYS A 35 -4.72 -4.95 -13.22
N LEU A 36 -4.50 -4.42 -12.03
CA LEU A 36 -3.24 -3.80 -11.67
C LEU A 36 -2.38 -4.80 -10.88
N ILE A 37 -1.08 -4.83 -11.16
CA ILE A 37 -0.14 -5.70 -10.46
C ILE A 37 0.42 -4.93 -9.25
N PRO A 38 0.09 -5.32 -8.00
CA PRO A 38 0.66 -4.67 -6.84
C PRO A 38 2.15 -4.97 -6.73
N LYS A 39 2.98 -3.93 -6.71
CA LYS A 39 4.44 -4.03 -6.50
C LYS A 39 4.80 -4.14 -5.02
N GLY A 40 4.04 -3.47 -4.16
CA GLY A 40 4.34 -3.43 -2.74
C GLY A 40 3.37 -2.54 -1.97
N ILE A 41 3.29 -2.81 -0.67
CA ILE A 41 2.52 -2.04 0.29
C ILE A 41 3.53 -1.38 1.24
N ASN A 42 3.50 -0.06 1.32
CA ASN A 42 4.30 0.72 2.26
C ASN A 42 3.38 1.25 3.35
N VAL A 43 3.79 1.13 4.61
CA VAL A 43 3.00 1.60 5.74
C VAL A 43 3.84 2.48 6.65
N SER A 44 3.20 3.36 7.42
CA SER A 44 3.89 4.12 8.46
C SER A 44 4.56 3.18 9.47
N ASN A 45 5.61 3.65 10.14
CA ASN A 45 6.31 2.87 11.16
C ASN A 45 5.35 2.37 12.24
N ARG A 46 4.41 3.23 12.70
CA ARG A 46 3.42 2.86 13.71
C ARG A 46 2.53 1.72 13.23
N ILE A 47 1.99 1.80 12.01
CA ILE A 47 1.18 0.71 11.42
C ILE A 47 2.02 -0.57 11.32
N HIS A 48 3.27 -0.48 10.88
CA HIS A 48 4.16 -1.64 10.83
C HIS A 48 4.35 -2.28 12.22
N GLU A 49 4.53 -1.46 13.26
CA GLU A 49 4.65 -1.89 14.66
C GLU A 49 3.36 -2.50 15.24
N MET A 50 2.19 -2.25 14.64
CA MET A 50 0.94 -2.95 15.00
C MET A 50 0.95 -4.44 14.63
N GLY A 51 1.99 -4.90 13.92
CA GLY A 51 2.18 -6.30 13.57
C GLY A 51 1.30 -6.74 12.41
N ILE A 52 1.14 -5.91 11.37
CA ILE A 52 0.38 -6.25 10.16
C ILE A 52 1.06 -7.35 9.31
N GLY A 53 2.31 -7.70 9.66
CA GLY A 53 3.13 -8.73 9.01
C GLY A 53 3.95 -8.17 7.85
N ASP A 54 4.87 -8.98 7.33
CA ASP A 54 5.78 -8.60 6.24
C ASP A 54 5.18 -8.81 4.83
N LYS A 55 3.99 -9.42 4.74
CA LYS A 55 3.29 -9.68 3.47
C LYS A 55 1.78 -9.82 3.63
N TYR A 56 1.03 -9.42 2.59
CA TYR A 56 -0.41 -9.64 2.45
C TYR A 56 -0.73 -10.17 1.05
N ARG A 57 -1.42 -11.31 0.92
CA ARG A 57 -1.75 -11.96 -0.38
C ARG A 57 -0.56 -11.97 -1.37
N ASP A 58 0.62 -12.36 -0.87
CA ASP A 58 1.91 -12.38 -1.61
C ASP A 58 2.52 -11.02 -2.00
N VAL A 59 1.89 -9.90 -1.63
CA VAL A 59 2.45 -8.56 -1.75
C VAL A 59 3.27 -8.23 -0.50
N LYS A 60 4.51 -7.79 -0.69
CA LYS A 60 5.38 -7.39 0.43
C LYS A 60 4.85 -6.13 1.10
N ILE A 61 4.88 -6.14 2.43
CA ILE A 61 4.62 -4.97 3.27
C ILE A 61 5.96 -4.50 3.82
N ALA A 62 6.23 -3.20 3.70
CA ALA A 62 7.40 -2.57 4.28
C ALA A 62 7.01 -1.31 5.05
N ALA A 63 7.76 -1.02 6.11
CA ALA A 63 7.67 0.27 6.76
C ALA A 63 8.36 1.33 5.88
N ASP A 64 7.69 2.46 5.66
CA ASP A 64 8.25 3.62 4.99
C ASP A 64 8.29 4.79 5.99
N PRO A 65 9.47 5.22 6.44
CA PRO A 65 9.62 6.29 7.43
C PRO A 65 9.19 7.66 6.88
N GLN A 66 9.06 7.82 5.55
CA GLN A 66 8.58 9.07 4.95
C GLN A 66 7.07 9.28 5.13
N LEU A 67 6.35 8.23 5.52
CA LEU A 67 4.91 8.29 5.79
C LEU A 67 4.57 8.83 7.18
N TRP A 68 5.57 9.03 8.05
CA TRP A 68 5.43 9.64 9.36
C TRP A 68 5.25 11.18 9.25
N PRO A 69 4.52 11.87 10.15
CA PRO A 69 3.90 11.43 11.41
C PRO A 69 2.53 10.76 11.29
N ASP A 70 1.89 10.82 10.13
CA ASP A 70 0.55 10.31 9.96
C ASP A 70 0.51 8.79 9.78
N ASP A 71 -0.56 8.16 10.25
CA ASP A 71 -0.82 6.76 9.98
C ASP A 71 -1.27 6.61 8.53
N THR A 72 -0.35 6.15 7.68
CA THR A 72 -0.53 6.09 6.23
C THR A 72 -0.21 4.71 5.68
N VAL A 73 -1.06 4.23 4.78
CA VAL A 73 -0.88 3.00 3.99
C VAL A 73 -0.83 3.40 2.52
N ARG A 74 0.18 2.94 1.78
CA ARG A 74 0.38 3.19 0.37
C ARG A 74 0.55 1.88 -0.38
N ILE A 75 -0.30 1.61 -1.36
CA ILE A 75 -0.12 0.50 -2.30
C ILE A 75 0.37 1.06 -3.62
N VAL A 76 1.50 0.52 -4.08
CA VAL A 76 2.09 0.86 -5.37
C VAL A 76 1.74 -0.25 -6.35
N PHE A 77 1.13 0.13 -7.46
CA PHE A 77 0.81 -0.75 -8.57
C PHE A 77 1.71 -0.46 -9.76
N ASP A 78 2.01 -1.49 -10.54
CA ASP A 78 2.62 -1.32 -11.85
C ASP A 78 1.61 -0.71 -12.81
N ALA A 79 2.07 0.22 -13.63
CA ALA A 79 1.29 0.77 -14.71
C ALA A 79 1.62 -0.04 -15.97
N GLU A 80 0.65 -0.84 -16.41
CA GLU A 80 0.76 -1.72 -17.58
C GLU A 80 1.02 -0.93 -18.87
#